data_AF-A0A4U0XEW9-F1
#
_entry.id   AF-A0A4U0XEW9-F1
#
_cell.length_a   1.000
_cell.length_b   1.000
_cell.length_c   1.000
_cell.angle_alpha   90.00
_cell.angle_beta   90.00
_cell.angle_gamma   90.00
#
_symmetry.space_group_name_H-M   'P 1'
#
loop_
_entity.id
_entity.type
_entity.pdbx_description
1 polymer ?
#
loop_
_entity_poly.entity_id
_entity_poly.type
_entity_poly.pdbx_seq_one_letter_code
_entity_poly.pdbx_strand_id
1 'polypeptide(L)'
;MAAYRSLVNHVFLPPVLPQSDAGDAFDILVQTTFKALIEYKRLRADQHSSVENAIRMTGNMATAHVDSYIDEEKLARLMEAIPRDGGSIVLHVSAQNAGMIISRVSPLDTGFAIRFEAFELAPLNQAVYQSKGRLGRSFPGSAVDIDFPTFAEPGLVDTIARTLAKMSFQAAPGMQPQVRKAKSMVDEDRDTTHPGMIPEFIMGFLNAVGQSAHVDTISKNTREEVLLLDARSPWRRSPVWLLLRVALQLKLPCDIYKEFMAFMMSSIINDHDFQKLSSDMRVSMMAKVARRVYKLATPSLSPGKTHVRHHMHESLRASTAALEGQWSHLQARPPLNLSSLASLHFDQDGFTAIPALDKYLKSISARESGQHTTDFNPESGMAIFQPSVLPYLPGIDSHRDYTIPNLHAFETWIATHINQWSDLHKSDANACEQLYDLIERYHDLALRQYLGNPEALSVCYLTVLELWKALDVCATHLYPLLADYRLDLSMAFAQNFLLPSEAEMQ
;
A
#
# COMPACT_ATOMS: atom_id res chain seq x y z
N MET A 1 -12.45 24.52 -14.21
CA MET A 1 -12.45 23.88 -12.87
C MET A 1 -11.92 22.45 -12.81
N ALA A 2 -12.57 21.42 -13.38
CA ALA A 2 -12.09 20.03 -13.21
C ALA A 2 -10.68 19.81 -13.78
N ALA A 3 -10.44 20.24 -15.03
CA ALA A 3 -9.13 20.22 -15.67
C ALA A 3 -8.06 21.01 -14.87
N TYR A 4 -8.41 22.19 -14.35
CA TYR A 4 -7.52 22.99 -13.53
C TYR A 4 -7.15 22.30 -12.20
N ARG A 5 -8.11 21.66 -11.51
CA ARG A 5 -7.81 20.85 -10.32
C ARG A 5 -6.90 19.67 -10.65
N SER A 6 -7.13 18.98 -11.76
CA SER A 6 -6.26 17.90 -12.24
C SER A 6 -4.82 18.40 -12.45
N LEU A 7 -4.64 19.51 -13.17
CA LEU A 7 -3.36 20.19 -13.34
C LEU A 7 -2.67 20.50 -12.00
N VAL A 8 -3.41 21.07 -11.05
CA VAL A 8 -2.89 21.41 -9.71
C VAL A 8 -2.42 20.16 -8.96
N ASN A 9 -3.21 19.09 -8.97
CA ASN A 9 -2.87 17.83 -8.31
C ASN A 9 -1.56 17.24 -8.85
N HIS A 10 -1.34 17.30 -10.17
CA HIS A 10 -0.13 16.77 -10.79
C HIS A 10 1.09 17.69 -10.65
N VAL A 11 0.94 19.02 -10.77
CA VAL A 11 2.07 19.97 -10.72
C VAL A 11 2.47 20.29 -9.27
N PHE A 12 1.50 20.64 -8.44
CA PHE A 12 1.72 21.12 -7.07
C PHE A 12 1.76 19.98 -6.06
N LEU A 13 1.06 18.88 -6.30
CA LEU A 13 0.95 17.77 -5.37
C LEU A 13 0.57 18.27 -3.95
N PRO A 14 -0.62 18.88 -3.81
CA PRO A 14 -1.09 19.44 -2.54
C PRO A 14 -1.27 18.37 -1.45
N PRO A 15 -1.48 18.75 -0.16
CA PRO A 15 -1.63 17.80 0.93
C PRO A 15 -2.81 16.83 0.77
N VAL A 16 -3.92 17.31 0.21
CA VAL A 16 -5.09 16.48 -0.11
C VAL A 16 -5.07 16.19 -1.60
N LEU A 17 -4.93 14.91 -1.93
CA LEU A 17 -4.92 14.40 -3.31
C LEU A 17 -6.15 13.53 -3.55
N PRO A 18 -6.55 13.33 -4.82
CA PRO A 18 -7.61 12.39 -5.14
C PRO A 18 -7.25 10.98 -4.66
N GLN A 19 -8.26 10.22 -4.28
CA GLN A 19 -8.13 8.85 -3.78
C GLN A 19 -8.64 7.81 -4.79
N SER A 20 -8.89 8.24 -6.01
CA SER A 20 -9.37 7.43 -7.12
C SER A 20 -8.81 8.01 -8.43
N ASP A 21 -8.78 7.16 -9.46
CA ASP A 21 -8.39 7.60 -10.80
C ASP A 21 -9.10 8.91 -11.19
N ALA A 22 -8.30 9.91 -11.58
CA ALA A 22 -8.75 11.25 -11.92
C ALA A 22 -8.85 11.44 -13.45
N GLY A 23 -8.69 10.37 -14.21
CA GLY A 23 -8.66 10.40 -15.66
C GLY A 23 -7.36 10.97 -16.21
N ASP A 24 -7.33 11.13 -17.52
CA ASP A 24 -6.14 11.59 -18.21
C ASP A 24 -5.92 13.11 -18.06
N ALA A 25 -4.65 13.48 -17.91
CA ALA A 25 -4.19 14.85 -17.74
C ALA A 25 -3.22 15.29 -18.86
N PHE A 26 -3.06 14.48 -19.91
CA PHE A 26 -2.13 14.74 -21.01
C PHE A 26 -2.32 16.15 -21.61
N ASP A 27 -3.52 16.44 -22.11
CA ASP A 27 -3.79 17.70 -22.83
C ASP A 27 -3.55 18.93 -21.95
N ILE A 28 -4.08 18.92 -20.72
CA ILE A 28 -3.94 20.07 -19.83
C ILE A 28 -2.48 20.29 -19.44
N LEU A 29 -1.71 19.23 -19.19
CA LEU A 29 -0.29 19.36 -18.85
C LEU A 29 0.55 19.85 -20.03
N VAL A 30 0.34 19.30 -21.23
CA VAL A 30 1.08 19.68 -22.44
C VAL A 30 0.71 21.10 -22.86
N GLN A 31 -0.57 21.45 -22.91
CA GLN A 31 -1.02 22.79 -23.30
C GLN A 31 -0.59 23.87 -22.30
N THR A 32 -0.70 23.62 -20.99
CA THR A 32 -0.22 24.57 -19.98
C THR A 32 1.30 24.77 -20.10
N THR A 33 2.06 23.70 -20.30
CA THR A 33 3.52 23.79 -20.47
C THR A 33 3.88 24.57 -21.73
N PHE A 34 3.22 24.30 -22.86
CA PHE A 34 3.42 24.99 -24.13
C PHE A 34 3.10 26.48 -24.03
N LYS A 35 1.94 26.84 -23.48
CA LYS A 35 1.52 28.24 -23.27
C LYS A 35 2.50 28.98 -22.35
N ALA A 36 2.91 28.35 -21.26
CA ALA A 36 3.88 28.93 -20.34
C ALA A 36 5.25 29.12 -20.99
N LEU A 37 5.72 28.22 -21.86
CA LEU A 37 6.98 28.39 -22.58
C LEU A 37 6.93 29.59 -23.54
N ILE A 38 5.80 29.79 -24.24
CA ILE A 38 5.59 30.95 -25.12
C ILE A 38 5.63 32.24 -24.30
N GLU A 39 4.89 32.31 -23.20
CA GLU A 39 4.86 33.49 -22.33
C GLU A 39 6.23 33.76 -21.70
N TYR A 40 6.91 32.71 -21.25
CA TYR A 40 8.26 32.76 -20.72
C TYR A 40 9.25 33.34 -21.75
N LYS A 41 9.21 32.87 -23.00
CA LYS A 41 10.04 33.41 -24.08
C LYS A 41 9.76 34.90 -24.31
N ARG A 42 8.50 35.32 -24.29
CA ARG A 42 8.12 36.73 -24.48
C ARG A 42 8.66 37.64 -23.37
N LEU A 43 8.69 37.17 -22.13
CA LEU A 43 9.16 37.94 -20.98
C LEU A 43 10.68 37.89 -20.81
N ARG A 44 11.38 36.98 -21.51
CA ARG A 44 12.85 36.91 -21.48
C ARG A 44 13.49 37.84 -22.51
N ALA A 45 14.37 38.71 -22.05
CA ALA A 45 15.09 39.65 -22.92
C ALA A 45 16.18 38.99 -23.77
N ASP A 46 16.76 37.86 -23.33
CA ASP A 46 17.89 37.20 -23.99
C ASP A 46 17.48 36.25 -25.12
N GLN A 47 16.17 35.97 -25.27
CA GLN A 47 15.59 35.09 -26.30
C GLN A 47 16.39 33.80 -26.55
N HIS A 48 16.83 33.16 -25.48
CA HIS A 48 17.74 32.01 -25.55
C HIS A 48 17.19 30.89 -26.45
N SER A 49 18.00 30.42 -27.41
CA SER A 49 17.58 29.46 -28.46
C SER A 49 17.05 28.14 -27.91
N SER A 50 17.55 27.70 -26.74
CA SER A 50 17.03 26.49 -26.08
C SER A 50 15.55 26.60 -25.70
N VAL A 51 15.04 27.80 -25.40
CA VAL A 51 13.62 28.01 -25.09
C VAL A 51 12.77 27.81 -26.34
N GLU A 52 13.24 28.26 -27.50
CA GLU A 52 12.57 28.00 -28.78
C GLU A 52 12.53 26.51 -29.10
N ASN A 53 13.65 25.81 -28.88
CA ASN A 53 13.70 24.35 -29.03
C ASN A 53 12.72 23.65 -28.09
N ALA A 54 12.57 24.11 -26.84
CA ALA A 54 11.60 23.56 -25.89
C ALA A 54 10.14 23.85 -26.29
N ILE A 55 9.85 25.03 -26.85
CA ILE A 55 8.52 25.37 -27.41
C ILE A 55 8.20 24.42 -28.54
N ARG A 56 9.11 24.29 -29.52
CA ARG A 56 8.94 23.39 -30.66
C ARG A 56 8.79 21.93 -30.22
N MET A 57 9.61 21.47 -29.27
CA MET A 57 9.53 20.12 -28.72
C MET A 57 8.16 19.83 -28.08
N THR A 58 7.64 20.77 -27.28
CA THR A 58 6.33 20.61 -26.64
C THR A 58 5.19 20.72 -27.66
N GLY A 59 5.35 21.56 -28.70
CA GLY A 59 4.44 21.63 -29.83
C GLY A 59 4.41 20.33 -30.65
N ASN A 60 5.58 19.74 -30.93
CA ASN A 60 5.71 18.45 -31.60
C ASN A 60 5.06 17.33 -30.78
N MET A 61 5.20 17.35 -29.45
CA MET A 61 4.50 16.42 -28.57
C MET A 61 2.98 16.56 -28.69
N ALA A 62 2.44 17.79 -28.70
CA ALA A 62 1.01 18.02 -28.90
C ALA A 62 0.54 17.56 -30.29
N THR A 63 1.34 17.77 -31.34
CA THR A 63 1.01 17.32 -32.70
C THR A 63 1.07 15.81 -32.84
N ALA A 64 2.06 15.15 -32.22
CA ALA A 64 2.26 13.71 -32.33
C ALA A 64 1.16 12.88 -31.65
N HIS A 65 0.33 13.48 -30.78
CA HIS A 65 -0.69 12.76 -30.04
C HIS A 65 -2.11 13.20 -30.39
N VAL A 66 -3.02 12.23 -30.45
CA VAL A 66 -4.47 12.41 -30.59
C VAL A 66 -5.13 11.55 -29.54
N ASP A 67 -6.02 12.14 -28.73
CA ASP A 67 -6.63 11.47 -27.57
C ASP A 67 -5.59 10.78 -26.66
N SER A 68 -4.43 11.44 -26.51
CA SER A 68 -3.29 11.00 -25.68
C SER A 68 -2.53 9.76 -26.16
N TYR A 69 -2.88 9.25 -27.35
CA TYR A 69 -2.16 8.21 -28.06
C TYR A 69 -1.33 8.79 -29.19
N ILE A 70 -0.29 8.07 -29.59
CA ILE A 70 0.58 8.49 -30.69
C ILE A 70 -0.14 8.26 -32.03
N ASP A 71 -0.21 9.30 -32.85
CA ASP A 71 -0.74 9.25 -34.21
C ASP A 71 0.37 8.88 -35.20
N GLU A 72 0.19 7.77 -35.92
CA GLU A 72 1.20 7.20 -36.84
C GLU A 72 1.63 8.21 -37.92
N GLU A 73 0.68 8.82 -38.63
CA GLU A 73 0.97 9.72 -39.75
C GLU A 73 1.61 11.02 -39.29
N LYS A 74 1.14 11.59 -38.18
CA LYS A 74 1.74 12.81 -37.60
C LYS A 74 3.14 12.53 -37.07
N LEU A 75 3.37 11.39 -36.42
CA LEU A 75 4.70 11.02 -35.95
C LEU A 75 5.67 10.83 -37.12
N ALA A 76 5.28 10.08 -38.16
CA ALA A 76 6.11 9.87 -39.35
C ALA A 76 6.53 11.21 -39.98
N ARG A 77 5.57 12.12 -40.21
CA ARG A 77 5.85 13.47 -40.74
C ARG A 77 6.82 14.26 -39.86
N LEU A 78 6.67 14.20 -38.54
CA LEU A 78 7.57 14.88 -37.62
C LEU A 78 8.98 14.27 -37.67
N MET A 79 9.08 12.94 -37.75
CA MET A 79 10.37 12.23 -37.84
C MET A 79 11.09 12.53 -39.16
N GLU A 80 10.38 12.59 -40.28
CA GLU A 80 10.92 13.01 -41.59
C GLU A 80 11.37 14.48 -41.62
N ALA A 81 10.76 15.33 -40.79
CA ALA A 81 11.11 16.74 -40.67
C ALA A 81 12.36 16.98 -39.80
N ILE A 82 12.60 16.14 -38.76
CA ILE A 82 13.73 16.30 -37.83
C ILE A 82 15.08 16.47 -38.55
N PRO A 83 15.46 15.68 -39.56
CA PRO A 83 16.73 15.85 -40.26
C PRO A 83 16.92 17.25 -40.84
N ARG A 84 15.86 17.88 -41.36
CA ARG A 84 15.93 19.22 -41.96
C ARG A 84 15.79 20.32 -40.91
N ASP A 85 14.77 20.23 -40.07
CA ASP A 85 14.37 21.31 -39.18
C ASP A 85 15.15 21.29 -37.85
N GLY A 86 15.71 20.13 -37.50
CA GLY A 86 16.29 19.86 -36.19
C GLY A 86 15.24 19.79 -35.09
N GLY A 87 15.69 19.92 -33.83
CA GLY A 87 14.81 19.90 -32.67
C GLY A 87 14.59 18.49 -32.10
N SER A 88 13.44 18.30 -31.46
CA SER A 88 13.12 17.05 -30.78
C SER A 88 11.63 16.76 -30.79
N ILE A 89 11.27 15.48 -30.76
CA ILE A 89 9.91 14.97 -30.54
C ILE A 89 9.92 14.27 -29.19
N VAL A 90 8.90 14.50 -28.38
CA VAL A 90 8.70 13.82 -27.08
C VAL A 90 7.44 12.99 -27.20
N LEU A 91 7.54 11.72 -26.83
CA LEU A 91 6.49 10.73 -26.97
C LEU A 91 6.13 10.12 -25.62
N HIS A 92 4.82 10.01 -25.36
CA HIS A 92 4.27 9.25 -24.26
C HIS A 92 3.73 7.94 -24.81
N VAL A 93 4.46 6.84 -24.60
CA VAL A 93 4.01 5.51 -24.99
C VAL A 93 3.21 4.92 -23.83
N SER A 94 1.96 5.40 -23.68
CA SER A 94 1.17 5.25 -22.46
C SER A 94 0.93 3.80 -22.04
N ALA A 95 0.53 2.92 -22.97
CA ALA A 95 0.30 1.51 -22.66
C ALA A 95 1.59 0.72 -22.29
N GLN A 96 2.78 1.29 -22.54
CA GLN A 96 4.07 0.68 -22.17
C GLN A 96 4.79 1.43 -21.03
N ASN A 97 4.12 2.35 -20.34
CA ASN A 97 4.71 3.08 -19.21
C ASN A 97 6.07 3.74 -19.52
N ALA A 98 6.19 4.32 -20.71
CA ALA A 98 7.49 4.80 -21.21
C ALA A 98 7.40 6.17 -21.87
N GLY A 99 8.49 6.91 -21.74
CA GLY A 99 8.77 8.14 -22.45
C GLY A 99 9.87 7.91 -23.48
N MET A 100 9.76 8.57 -24.63
CA MET A 100 10.79 8.57 -25.65
C MET A 100 11.07 9.99 -26.15
N ILE A 101 12.34 10.32 -26.37
CA ILE A 101 12.77 11.56 -27.01
C ILE A 101 13.51 11.20 -28.29
N ILE A 102 13.05 11.73 -29.41
CA ILE A 102 13.70 11.58 -30.72
C ILE A 102 14.31 12.93 -31.07
N SER A 103 15.60 12.99 -31.35
CA SER A 103 16.27 14.26 -31.65
C SER A 103 17.43 14.13 -32.61
N ARG A 104 17.68 15.18 -33.39
CA ARG A 104 18.89 15.27 -34.22
C ARG A 104 20.09 15.60 -33.34
N VAL A 105 21.15 14.81 -33.45
CA VAL A 105 22.45 15.05 -32.81
C VAL A 105 23.55 15.06 -33.88
N SER A 106 24.56 15.90 -33.72
CA SER A 106 25.73 15.88 -34.62
C SER A 106 26.85 15.10 -33.93
N PRO A 107 27.24 13.89 -34.39
CA PRO A 107 28.51 13.31 -33.99
C PRO A 107 29.69 14.15 -34.50
N LEU A 108 30.82 14.05 -33.82
CA LEU A 108 31.98 14.93 -34.04
C LEU A 108 32.71 14.72 -35.38
N ASP A 109 32.51 13.61 -36.10
CA ASP A 109 33.36 13.25 -37.24
C ASP A 109 32.65 12.85 -38.56
N THR A 110 31.37 12.45 -38.57
CA THR A 110 30.75 11.76 -39.75
C THR A 110 29.42 12.33 -40.27
N GLY A 111 28.87 13.38 -39.68
CA GLY A 111 27.61 13.99 -40.13
C GLY A 111 26.65 14.31 -38.99
N PHE A 112 25.38 13.88 -39.10
CA PHE A 112 24.40 13.91 -38.02
C PHE A 112 23.69 12.55 -37.90
N ALA A 113 23.25 12.24 -36.69
CA ALA A 113 22.48 11.05 -36.36
C ALA A 113 21.13 11.46 -35.75
N ILE A 114 20.18 10.52 -35.80
CA ILE A 114 18.91 10.62 -35.10
C ILE A 114 19.02 9.77 -33.85
N ARG A 115 18.94 10.44 -32.70
CA ARG A 115 19.02 9.83 -31.38
C ARG A 115 17.63 9.53 -30.85
N PHE A 116 17.47 8.30 -30.37
CA PHE A 116 16.30 7.82 -29.63
C PHE A 116 16.71 7.62 -28.17
N GLU A 117 16.07 8.33 -27.25
CA GLU A 117 16.30 8.22 -25.81
C GLU A 117 15.04 7.67 -25.15
N ALA A 118 15.12 6.55 -24.43
CA ALA A 118 13.96 5.91 -23.83
C ALA A 118 14.09 5.76 -22.31
N PHE A 119 12.98 5.87 -21.58
CA PHE A 119 12.94 5.73 -20.13
C PHE A 119 11.55 5.39 -19.59
N GLU A 120 11.51 4.72 -18.44
CA GLU A 120 10.28 4.42 -17.69
C GLU A 120 9.67 5.69 -17.07
N LEU A 121 8.34 5.82 -17.05
CA LEU A 121 7.68 7.00 -16.48
C LEU A 121 7.11 6.81 -15.08
N ALA A 122 6.45 5.68 -14.79
CA ALA A 122 5.87 5.40 -13.49
C ALA A 122 6.53 4.15 -12.89
N PRO A 123 6.97 4.19 -11.62
CA PRO A 123 7.47 2.99 -10.96
C PRO A 123 6.31 2.08 -10.51
N LEU A 124 6.62 0.80 -10.29
CA LEU A 124 5.71 -0.16 -9.66
C LEU A 124 5.21 0.33 -8.31
N ASN A 125 3.97 -0.01 -7.96
CA ASN A 125 3.35 0.36 -6.68
C ASN A 125 4.21 -0.05 -5.48
N GLN A 126 4.78 -1.26 -5.53
CA GLN A 126 5.66 -1.76 -4.47
C GLN A 126 6.87 -0.83 -4.23
N ALA A 127 7.50 -0.33 -5.30
CA ALA A 127 8.62 0.59 -5.18
C ALA A 127 8.18 1.93 -4.53
N VAL A 128 6.94 2.38 -4.79
CA VAL A 128 6.38 3.56 -4.13
C VAL A 128 6.15 3.31 -2.64
N TYR A 129 5.52 2.20 -2.27
CA TYR A 129 5.20 1.88 -0.88
C TYR A 129 6.44 1.61 -0.01
N GLN A 130 7.47 0.96 -0.57
CA GLN A 130 8.69 0.62 0.17
C GLN A 130 9.64 1.81 0.33
N SER A 131 9.48 2.86 -0.48
CA SER A 131 10.38 4.01 -0.48
C SER A 131 10.14 4.93 0.71
N LYS A 132 11.13 5.00 1.60
CA LYS A 132 11.20 6.06 2.61
C LYS A 132 11.64 7.36 1.95
N GLY A 133 10.69 8.24 1.64
CA GLY A 133 10.96 9.61 1.18
C GLY A 133 10.82 9.84 -0.33
N ARG A 134 11.91 9.74 -1.11
CA ARG A 134 11.90 10.02 -2.56
C ARG A 134 12.61 8.90 -3.31
N LEU A 135 12.05 8.54 -4.46
CA LEU A 135 12.65 7.59 -5.39
C LEU A 135 13.75 8.28 -6.20
N GLY A 136 14.98 7.78 -6.12
CA GLY A 136 16.08 8.21 -7.00
C GLY A 136 15.96 7.50 -8.35
N ARG A 137 15.79 8.26 -9.43
CA ARG A 137 15.65 7.73 -10.80
C ARG A 137 16.55 8.49 -11.76
N SER A 138 17.12 7.77 -12.73
CA SER A 138 18.03 8.33 -13.74
C SER A 138 17.40 8.29 -15.13
N PHE A 139 17.66 9.33 -15.93
CA PHE A 139 17.05 9.51 -17.24
C PHE A 139 18.08 10.06 -18.24
N PRO A 140 18.07 9.62 -19.52
CA PRO A 140 17.29 8.49 -20.03
C PRO A 140 17.85 7.15 -19.51
N GLY A 141 17.07 6.07 -19.68
CA GLY A 141 17.49 4.72 -19.29
C GLY A 141 18.29 4.00 -20.39
N SER A 142 18.05 4.37 -21.66
CA SER A 142 18.80 3.88 -22.81
C SER A 142 18.80 4.90 -23.94
N ALA A 143 19.80 4.84 -24.83
CA ALA A 143 19.87 5.69 -26.00
C ALA A 143 20.48 4.94 -27.21
N VAL A 144 19.98 5.23 -28.40
CA VAL A 144 20.44 4.67 -29.68
C VAL A 144 20.57 5.79 -30.70
N ASP A 145 21.68 5.81 -31.44
CA ASP A 145 21.91 6.69 -32.58
C ASP A 145 21.78 5.90 -33.88
N ILE A 146 20.98 6.42 -34.81
CA ILE A 146 20.88 5.92 -36.19
C ILE A 146 21.45 7.01 -37.10
N ASP A 147 22.41 6.67 -37.96
CA ASP A 147 22.95 7.64 -38.91
C ASP A 147 21.88 8.09 -39.92
N PHE A 148 22.09 9.25 -40.54
CA PHE A 148 21.09 9.79 -41.47
C PHE A 148 20.83 8.88 -42.69
N PRO A 149 21.85 8.29 -43.36
CA PRO A 149 21.62 7.38 -44.48
C PRO A 149 20.69 6.20 -44.13
N THR A 150 20.95 5.51 -43.02
CA THR A 150 20.10 4.39 -42.56
C THR A 150 18.73 4.90 -42.10
N PHE A 151 18.67 6.03 -41.40
CA PHE A 151 17.39 6.64 -41.01
C PHE A 151 16.50 7.00 -42.21
N ALA A 152 17.12 7.39 -43.33
CA ALA A 152 16.44 7.75 -44.56
C ALA A 152 16.07 6.55 -45.45
N GLU A 153 16.37 5.31 -45.03
CA GLU A 153 15.96 4.12 -45.77
C GLU A 153 14.44 4.04 -45.90
N PRO A 154 13.91 3.78 -47.11
CA PRO A 154 12.47 3.70 -47.33
C PRO A 154 11.80 2.71 -46.38
N GLY A 155 10.75 3.16 -45.69
CA GLY A 155 9.93 2.34 -44.80
C GLY A 155 10.42 2.24 -43.35
N LEU A 156 11.64 2.66 -43.01
CA LEU A 156 12.13 2.60 -41.62
C LEU A 156 11.33 3.55 -40.71
N VAL A 157 11.16 4.82 -41.12
CA VAL A 157 10.38 5.82 -40.37
C VAL A 157 8.92 5.37 -40.20
N ASP A 158 8.29 4.89 -41.27
CA ASP A 158 6.92 4.37 -41.22
C ASP A 158 6.79 3.20 -40.26
N THR A 159 7.76 2.28 -40.29
CA THR A 159 7.78 1.11 -39.39
C THR A 159 7.91 1.54 -37.93
N ILE A 160 8.81 2.47 -37.62
CA ILE A 160 8.99 3.00 -36.27
C ILE A 160 7.71 3.72 -35.81
N ALA A 161 7.17 4.61 -36.63
CA ALA A 161 5.98 5.40 -36.32
C ALA A 161 4.76 4.50 -36.06
N ARG A 162 4.51 3.52 -36.95
CA ARG A 162 3.44 2.52 -36.79
C ARG A 162 3.58 1.71 -35.52
N THR A 163 4.79 1.26 -35.23
CA THR A 163 5.04 0.41 -34.07
C THR A 163 4.83 1.20 -32.78
N LEU A 164 5.37 2.42 -32.68
CA LEU A 164 5.17 3.30 -31.53
C LEU A 164 3.70 3.74 -31.36
N ALA A 165 3.00 4.03 -32.46
CA ALA A 165 1.57 4.32 -32.46
C ALA A 165 0.78 3.15 -31.86
N LYS A 166 1.00 1.93 -32.37
CA LYS A 166 0.37 0.71 -31.85
C LYS A 166 0.69 0.47 -30.37
N MET A 167 1.96 0.61 -29.98
CA MET A 167 2.38 0.44 -28.59
C MET A 167 1.83 1.51 -27.65
N SER A 168 1.42 2.67 -28.14
CA SER A 168 0.85 3.71 -27.29
C SER A 168 -0.52 3.31 -26.71
N PHE A 169 -1.35 2.55 -27.43
CA PHE A 169 -2.68 2.16 -26.95
C PHE A 169 -2.84 0.66 -26.68
N GLN A 170 -2.04 -0.21 -27.31
CA GLN A 170 -2.17 -1.65 -27.15
C GLN A 170 -1.32 -2.17 -25.98
N ALA A 171 -1.98 -2.77 -24.98
CA ALA A 171 -1.29 -3.48 -23.91
C ALA A 171 -0.50 -4.68 -24.46
N ALA A 172 0.71 -4.89 -23.94
CA ALA A 172 1.55 -6.02 -24.29
C ALA A 172 1.34 -7.20 -23.33
N PRO A 173 1.05 -8.41 -23.84
CA PRO A 173 0.91 -9.60 -22.99
C PRO A 173 2.16 -9.86 -22.15
N GLY A 174 1.97 -10.20 -20.88
CA GLY A 174 3.07 -10.52 -19.95
C GLY A 174 3.81 -9.32 -19.36
N MET A 175 3.45 -8.08 -19.75
CA MET A 175 4.07 -6.87 -19.19
C MET A 175 3.30 -6.30 -17.99
N GLN A 176 2.09 -6.77 -17.73
CA GLN A 176 1.35 -6.38 -16.53
C GLN A 176 1.82 -7.25 -15.35
N PRO A 177 2.16 -6.66 -14.18
CA PRO A 177 2.44 -7.43 -12.98
C PRO A 177 1.29 -8.38 -12.64
N GLN A 178 1.59 -9.59 -12.19
CA GLN A 178 0.57 -10.58 -11.86
C GLN A 178 0.38 -10.71 -10.35
N VAL A 179 -0.87 -10.93 -9.94
CA VAL A 179 -1.28 -11.14 -8.56
C VAL A 179 -2.07 -12.45 -8.46
N ARG A 180 -1.97 -13.12 -7.33
CA ARG A 180 -2.75 -14.33 -7.06
C ARG A 180 -4.15 -13.95 -6.57
N LYS A 181 -5.19 -14.21 -7.36
CA LYS A 181 -6.62 -14.06 -6.97
C LYS A 181 -7.31 -15.41 -7.09
N ALA A 182 -8.04 -15.83 -6.04
CA ALA A 182 -8.76 -17.12 -6.03
C ALA A 182 -7.94 -18.33 -6.53
N LYS A 183 -6.66 -18.40 -6.13
CA LYS A 183 -5.65 -19.42 -6.50
C LYS A 183 -5.08 -19.33 -7.93
N SER A 184 -5.61 -18.50 -8.84
CA SER A 184 -5.02 -18.25 -10.16
C SER A 184 -4.18 -16.97 -10.18
N MET A 185 -3.21 -16.93 -11.10
CA MET A 185 -2.46 -15.70 -11.41
C MET A 185 -3.26 -14.90 -12.43
N VAL A 186 -3.48 -13.62 -12.13
CA VAL A 186 -4.18 -12.68 -13.01
C VAL A 186 -3.42 -11.37 -13.05
N ASP A 187 -3.55 -10.65 -14.15
CA ASP A 187 -2.95 -9.33 -14.31
C ASP A 187 -3.51 -8.37 -13.24
N GLU A 188 -2.62 -7.70 -12.53
CA GLU A 188 -2.95 -6.66 -11.57
C GLU A 188 -3.13 -5.35 -12.32
N ASP A 189 -4.34 -5.11 -12.82
CA ASP A 189 -4.75 -3.89 -13.54
C ASP A 189 -4.61 -2.62 -12.69
N ARG A 190 -4.43 -2.77 -11.37
CA ARG A 190 -4.14 -1.67 -10.45
C ARG A 190 -2.66 -1.42 -10.24
N ASP A 191 -1.73 -2.03 -10.97
CA ASP A 191 -0.30 -1.68 -10.94
C ASP A 191 0.14 -1.03 -12.26
N THR A 192 1.38 -0.50 -12.32
CA THR A 192 1.94 0.08 -13.54
C THR A 192 2.48 -1.01 -14.46
N THR A 193 2.27 -0.87 -15.76
CA THR A 193 2.86 -1.77 -16.77
C THR A 193 4.38 -1.77 -16.68
N HIS A 194 5.01 -2.94 -16.78
CA HIS A 194 6.45 -3.06 -16.91
C HIS A 194 6.91 -2.41 -18.23
N PRO A 195 7.95 -1.55 -18.22
CA PRO A 195 8.32 -0.79 -19.41
C PRO A 195 9.00 -1.61 -20.50
N GLY A 196 9.31 -2.89 -20.25
CA GLY A 196 10.20 -3.78 -21.04
C GLY A 196 10.00 -3.78 -22.55
N MET A 197 8.78 -3.60 -23.04
CA MET A 197 8.52 -3.49 -24.49
C MET A 197 9.27 -2.35 -25.19
N ILE A 198 9.61 -1.29 -24.46
CA ILE A 198 10.40 -0.19 -25.02
C ILE A 198 11.90 -0.50 -24.99
N PRO A 199 12.57 -0.71 -23.84
CA PRO A 199 14.01 -0.95 -23.81
C PRO A 199 14.42 -2.31 -24.39
N GLU A 200 13.57 -3.34 -24.37
CA GLU A 200 13.94 -4.68 -24.87
C GLU A 200 13.55 -4.88 -26.33
N PHE A 201 12.34 -4.48 -26.73
CA PHE A 201 11.86 -4.70 -28.11
C PHE A 201 12.17 -3.51 -29.03
N ILE A 202 11.65 -2.31 -28.75
CA ILE A 202 11.89 -1.15 -29.64
C ILE A 202 13.36 -0.74 -29.67
N MET A 203 13.99 -0.57 -28.51
CA MET A 203 15.39 -0.18 -28.47
C MET A 203 16.30 -1.32 -28.97
N GLY A 204 15.90 -2.59 -28.83
CA GLY A 204 16.56 -3.73 -29.46
C GLY A 204 16.50 -3.67 -30.99
N PHE A 205 15.32 -3.38 -31.55
CA PHE A 205 15.12 -3.15 -32.99
C PHE A 205 15.96 -1.97 -33.50
N LEU A 206 15.93 -0.83 -32.81
CA LEU A 206 16.70 0.35 -33.20
C LEU A 206 18.22 0.09 -33.14
N ASN A 207 18.69 -0.69 -32.16
CA ASN A 207 20.10 -1.09 -32.08
C ASN A 207 20.56 -1.97 -33.25
N ALA A 208 19.65 -2.74 -33.87
CA ALA A 208 20.00 -3.58 -35.02
C ALA A 208 20.35 -2.76 -36.28
N VAL A 209 19.80 -1.54 -36.38
CA VAL A 209 20.00 -0.60 -37.50
C VAL A 209 20.79 0.65 -37.08
N GLY A 210 21.32 0.67 -35.85
CA GLY A 210 21.98 1.83 -35.27
C GLY A 210 23.09 1.40 -34.31
N GLN A 211 23.45 2.30 -33.39
CA GLN A 211 24.47 2.05 -32.38
C GLN A 211 24.02 2.58 -31.03
N SER A 212 24.30 1.82 -29.97
CA SER A 212 24.07 2.28 -28.60
C SER A 212 24.85 3.57 -28.33
N ALA A 213 24.15 4.59 -27.85
CA ALA A 213 24.74 5.91 -27.58
C ALA A 213 24.99 6.10 -26.09
N HIS A 214 26.16 6.61 -25.72
CA HIS A 214 26.41 7.10 -24.37
C HIS A 214 25.94 8.54 -24.26
N VAL A 215 25.08 8.83 -23.28
CA VAL A 215 24.42 10.12 -23.11
C VAL A 215 24.52 10.61 -21.69
N ASP A 216 24.58 11.94 -21.53
CA ASP A 216 24.51 12.56 -20.21
C ASP A 216 23.16 12.23 -19.56
N THR A 217 23.23 11.65 -18.38
CA THR A 217 22.03 11.29 -17.61
C THR A 217 21.75 12.33 -16.55
N ILE A 218 20.47 12.60 -16.32
CA ILE A 218 19.99 13.40 -15.20
C ILE A 218 19.43 12.50 -14.12
N SER A 219 19.70 12.85 -12.86
CA SER A 219 19.07 12.21 -11.71
C SER A 219 17.93 13.06 -11.18
N LYS A 220 16.78 12.44 -10.93
CA LYS A 220 15.63 13.08 -10.28
C LYS A 220 15.21 12.27 -9.05
N ASN A 221 15.00 13.01 -7.96
CA ASN A 221 14.25 12.52 -6.81
C ASN A 221 12.75 12.70 -7.08
N THR A 222 12.07 11.64 -7.49
CA THR A 222 10.65 11.65 -7.77
C THR A 222 9.83 11.44 -6.50
N ARG A 223 8.68 12.12 -6.44
CA ARG A 223 7.68 11.93 -5.39
C ARG A 223 6.45 11.37 -6.05
N GLU A 224 6.27 10.08 -5.86
CA GLU A 224 5.12 9.31 -6.32
C GLU A 224 4.23 9.01 -5.12
N GLU A 225 2.93 8.92 -5.39
CA GLU A 225 1.90 8.56 -4.42
C GLU A 225 0.96 7.58 -5.15
N VAL A 226 0.54 6.52 -4.47
CA VAL A 226 -0.48 5.59 -4.97
C VAL A 226 -1.60 5.58 -3.94
N LEU A 227 -2.70 6.27 -4.26
CA LEU A 227 -3.77 6.57 -3.32
C LEU A 227 -5.06 5.89 -3.75
N LEU A 228 -5.68 5.13 -2.86
CA LEU A 228 -6.89 4.37 -3.14
C LEU A 228 -7.81 4.41 -1.93
N LEU A 229 -9.02 4.94 -2.10
CA LEU A 229 -10.11 4.88 -1.14
C LEU A 229 -11.41 4.60 -1.89
N ASP A 230 -12.08 3.49 -1.55
CA ASP A 230 -13.40 3.11 -2.05
C ASP A 230 -13.58 3.24 -3.58
N ALA A 231 -12.56 2.85 -4.34
CA ALA A 231 -12.54 2.97 -5.80
C ALA A 231 -11.95 1.72 -6.47
N ARG A 232 -12.18 1.58 -7.79
CA ARG A 232 -11.60 0.48 -8.59
C ARG A 232 -10.09 0.66 -8.80
N SER A 233 -9.68 1.87 -9.18
CA SER A 233 -8.33 2.19 -9.63
C SER A 233 -7.74 3.32 -8.78
N PRO A 234 -6.45 3.23 -8.38
CA PRO A 234 -5.84 4.23 -7.53
C PRO A 234 -5.58 5.53 -8.31
N TRP A 235 -5.58 6.64 -7.60
CA TRP A 235 -4.96 7.86 -8.10
C TRP A 235 -3.44 7.71 -8.12
N ARG A 236 -2.84 8.15 -9.23
CA ARG A 236 -1.40 8.33 -9.36
C ARG A 236 -1.09 9.69 -9.94
N ARG A 237 0.14 10.13 -9.72
CA ARG A 237 0.66 11.29 -10.43
C ARG A 237 0.81 10.95 -11.92
N SER A 238 0.34 11.85 -12.79
CA SER A 238 0.41 11.64 -14.24
C SER A 238 1.84 11.41 -14.74
N PRO A 239 2.12 10.31 -15.48
CA PRO A 239 3.40 10.03 -16.13
C PRO A 239 3.87 11.16 -17.06
N VAL A 240 2.92 11.82 -17.72
CA VAL A 240 3.16 12.95 -18.64
C VAL A 240 3.85 14.11 -17.93
N TRP A 241 3.53 14.35 -16.66
CA TRP A 241 4.19 15.41 -15.90
C TRP A 241 5.66 15.11 -15.64
N LEU A 242 6.03 13.85 -15.39
CA LEU A 242 7.43 13.46 -15.29
C LEU A 242 8.12 13.58 -16.65
N LEU A 243 7.47 13.10 -17.72
CA LEU A 243 7.97 13.16 -19.09
C LEU A 243 8.36 14.59 -19.49
N LEU A 244 7.44 15.55 -19.32
CA LEU A 244 7.70 16.98 -19.59
C LEU A 244 8.87 17.50 -18.75
N ARG A 245 8.92 17.16 -17.46
CA ARG A 245 10.01 17.59 -16.57
C ARG A 245 11.37 17.00 -16.93
N VAL A 246 11.41 15.78 -17.44
CA VAL A 246 12.64 15.10 -17.90
C VAL A 246 13.08 15.73 -19.21
N ALA A 247 12.20 15.77 -20.21
CA ALA A 247 12.49 16.33 -21.52
C ALA A 247 12.97 17.80 -21.43
N LEU A 248 12.27 18.64 -20.67
CA LEU A 248 12.68 20.03 -20.47
C LEU A 248 14.03 20.16 -19.76
N GLN A 249 14.34 19.30 -18.79
CA GLN A 249 15.64 19.37 -18.11
C GLN A 249 16.78 18.88 -19.01
N LEU A 250 16.52 17.92 -19.91
CA LEU A 250 17.51 17.44 -20.87
C LEU A 250 17.76 18.45 -22.00
N LYS A 251 16.76 19.27 -22.39
CA LYS A 251 16.87 20.20 -23.52
C LYS A 251 17.04 21.68 -23.11
N LEU A 252 16.94 22.02 -21.82
CA LEU A 252 17.22 23.37 -21.31
C LEU A 252 18.44 23.38 -20.39
N PRO A 253 19.25 24.46 -20.41
CA PRO A 253 20.25 24.71 -19.38
C PRO A 253 19.66 24.65 -17.97
N CYS A 254 20.44 24.17 -16.99
CA CYS A 254 19.93 23.89 -15.64
C CYS A 254 19.30 25.12 -14.96
N ASP A 255 19.85 26.31 -15.17
CA ASP A 255 19.34 27.56 -14.62
C ASP A 255 18.03 27.98 -15.29
N ILE A 256 17.96 27.92 -16.62
CA ILE A 256 16.75 28.18 -17.42
C ILE A 256 15.64 27.19 -17.05
N TYR A 257 15.95 25.90 -16.92
CA TYR A 257 14.98 24.90 -16.49
C TYR A 257 14.39 25.24 -15.12
N LYS A 258 15.24 25.53 -14.13
CA LYS A 258 14.77 25.85 -12.76
C LYS A 258 13.93 27.11 -12.73
N GLU A 259 14.31 28.14 -13.48
CA GLU A 259 13.57 29.39 -13.59
C GLU A 259 12.22 29.18 -14.32
N PHE A 260 12.22 28.49 -15.46
CA PHE A 260 11.01 28.13 -16.18
C PHE A 260 10.02 27.35 -15.30
N MET A 261 10.50 26.37 -14.53
CA MET A 261 9.63 25.60 -13.63
C MET A 261 8.99 26.48 -12.54
N ALA A 262 9.69 27.50 -12.03
CA ALA A 262 9.11 28.45 -11.09
C ALA A 262 8.10 29.39 -11.78
N PHE A 263 8.44 29.86 -12.98
CA PHE A 263 7.58 30.70 -13.81
C PHE A 263 6.28 29.99 -14.20
N MET A 264 6.34 28.77 -14.73
CA MET A 264 5.15 28.01 -15.09
C MET A 264 4.23 27.81 -13.88
N MET A 265 4.81 27.54 -12.70
CA MET A 265 4.02 27.43 -11.47
C MET A 265 3.46 28.78 -11.00
N SER A 266 4.15 29.91 -11.24
CA SER A 266 3.58 31.24 -10.96
C SER A 266 2.42 31.57 -11.90
N SER A 267 2.51 31.21 -13.18
CA SER A 267 1.41 31.38 -14.13
C SER A 267 0.18 30.57 -13.72
N ILE A 268 0.36 29.37 -13.16
CA ILE A 268 -0.76 28.55 -12.67
C ILE A 268 -1.46 29.19 -11.45
N ILE A 269 -0.72 29.80 -10.51
CA ILE A 269 -1.36 30.53 -9.39
C ILE A 269 -1.99 31.86 -9.83
N ASN A 270 -1.59 32.40 -10.98
CA ASN A 270 -2.17 33.61 -11.57
C ASN A 270 -3.43 33.31 -12.43
N ASP A 271 -3.81 32.05 -12.56
CA ASP A 271 -5.00 31.64 -13.32
C ASP A 271 -6.29 32.09 -12.61
N HIS A 272 -7.30 32.49 -13.37
CA HIS A 272 -8.61 32.88 -12.86
C HIS A 272 -9.30 31.80 -11.99
N ASP A 273 -9.06 30.51 -12.27
CA ASP A 273 -9.62 29.39 -11.50
C ASP A 273 -8.90 29.21 -10.14
N PHE A 274 -7.74 29.85 -9.92
CA PHE A 274 -6.99 29.78 -8.65
C PHE A 274 -7.84 30.23 -7.47
N GLN A 275 -8.59 31.33 -7.62
CA GLN A 275 -9.44 31.89 -6.56
C GLN A 275 -10.62 30.98 -6.17
N LYS A 276 -10.96 29.99 -7.00
CA LYS A 276 -12.02 29.01 -6.74
C LYS A 276 -11.52 27.80 -5.94
N LEU A 277 -10.21 27.73 -5.65
CA LEU A 277 -9.64 26.73 -4.76
C LEU A 277 -9.83 27.11 -3.28
N SER A 278 -9.82 26.12 -2.41
CA SER A 278 -9.83 26.35 -0.96
C SER A 278 -8.57 27.10 -0.50
N SER A 279 -8.66 27.83 0.60
CA SER A 279 -7.56 28.67 1.08
C SER A 279 -6.30 27.85 1.42
N ASP A 280 -6.46 26.65 1.97
CA ASP A 280 -5.37 25.71 2.26
C ASP A 280 -4.64 25.26 0.99
N MET A 281 -5.37 24.95 -0.09
CA MET A 281 -4.78 24.61 -1.38
C MET A 281 -4.00 25.81 -1.95
N ARG A 282 -4.59 27.00 -1.92
CA ARG A 282 -3.93 28.24 -2.40
C ARG A 282 -2.63 28.52 -1.64
N VAL A 283 -2.67 28.47 -0.31
CA VAL A 283 -1.48 28.68 0.54
C VAL A 283 -0.41 27.64 0.25
N SER A 284 -0.77 26.36 0.11
CA SER A 284 0.17 25.29 -0.23
C SER A 284 0.86 25.52 -1.58
N MET A 285 0.09 25.93 -2.59
CA MET A 285 0.61 26.26 -3.92
C MET A 285 1.57 27.45 -3.87
N MET A 286 1.15 28.54 -3.22
CA MET A 286 1.96 29.75 -3.05
C MET A 286 3.26 29.48 -2.30
N ALA A 287 3.22 28.74 -1.19
CA ALA A 287 4.40 28.39 -0.42
C ALA A 287 5.44 27.64 -1.27
N LYS A 288 4.97 26.74 -2.15
CA LYS A 288 5.83 26.00 -3.08
C LYS A 288 6.46 26.92 -4.13
N VAL A 289 5.70 27.86 -4.69
CA VAL A 289 6.22 28.86 -5.64
C VAL A 289 7.20 29.81 -4.95
N ALA A 290 6.82 30.39 -3.82
CA ALA A 290 7.66 31.30 -3.04
C ALA A 290 9.01 30.65 -2.68
N ARG A 291 9.01 29.39 -2.23
CA ARG A 291 10.25 28.66 -1.94
C ARG A 291 11.11 28.44 -3.17
N ARG A 292 10.52 28.21 -4.35
CA ARG A 292 11.28 28.08 -5.61
C ARG A 292 11.87 29.42 -6.04
N VAL A 293 11.09 30.49 -6.00
CA VAL A 293 11.54 31.85 -6.31
C VAL A 293 12.68 32.26 -5.37
N TYR A 294 12.55 31.99 -4.07
CA TYR A 294 13.61 32.23 -3.08
C TYR A 294 14.91 31.47 -3.41
N LYS A 295 14.81 30.18 -3.78
CA LYS A 295 15.98 29.38 -4.18
C LYS A 295 16.64 29.86 -5.48
N LEU A 296 15.94 30.60 -6.32
CA LEU A 296 16.48 31.19 -7.55
C LEU A 296 17.21 32.51 -7.28
N ALA A 297 17.06 33.12 -6.10
CA ALA A 297 17.56 34.46 -5.77
C ALA A 297 19.08 34.57 -5.56
N THR A 298 19.85 33.50 -5.78
CA THR A 298 21.32 33.56 -5.83
C THR A 298 21.81 34.44 -7.00
N PRO A 299 22.87 35.25 -6.81
CA PRO A 299 23.18 36.39 -7.65
C PRO A 299 23.91 35.98 -8.93
N SER A 300 23.26 36.17 -10.07
CA SER A 300 23.93 36.44 -11.35
C SER A 300 22.95 37.29 -12.16
N LEU A 301 23.17 38.59 -12.12
CA LEU A 301 22.39 39.63 -12.77
C LEU A 301 22.56 39.51 -14.28
N SER A 302 21.57 38.96 -14.96
CA SER A 302 21.36 39.18 -16.40
C SER A 302 19.99 39.87 -16.61
N PRO A 303 19.89 40.84 -17.52
CA PRO A 303 18.67 41.62 -17.76
C PRO A 303 17.43 40.76 -18.10
N GLY A 304 17.64 39.60 -18.72
CA GLY A 304 16.56 38.65 -19.08
C GLY A 304 15.83 38.03 -17.88
N LYS A 305 16.45 38.00 -16.70
CA LYS A 305 15.85 37.47 -15.47
C LYS A 305 14.89 38.45 -14.81
N THR A 306 14.98 39.75 -15.09
CA THR A 306 14.27 40.78 -14.33
C THR A 306 12.75 40.75 -14.56
N HIS A 307 12.28 40.69 -15.80
CA HIS A 307 10.84 40.67 -16.11
C HIS A 307 10.17 39.35 -15.71
N VAL A 308 10.84 38.22 -15.96
CA VAL A 308 10.38 36.89 -15.51
C VAL A 308 10.25 36.85 -13.99
N ARG A 309 11.27 37.33 -13.26
CA ARG A 309 11.22 37.43 -11.80
C ARG A 309 10.14 38.39 -11.32
N HIS A 310 9.98 39.53 -11.97
CA HIS A 310 8.91 40.47 -11.65
C HIS A 310 7.54 39.80 -11.75
N HIS A 311 7.26 39.12 -12.85
CA HIS A 311 6.01 38.37 -13.04
C HIS A 311 5.80 37.34 -11.91
N MET A 312 6.81 36.53 -11.58
CA MET A 312 6.71 35.55 -10.49
C MET A 312 6.41 36.22 -9.13
N HIS A 313 7.07 37.34 -8.82
CA HIS A 313 6.84 38.09 -7.59
C HIS A 313 5.46 38.76 -7.56
N GLU A 314 4.99 39.27 -8.69
CA GLU A 314 3.69 39.90 -8.84
C GLU A 314 2.55 38.89 -8.66
N SER A 315 2.64 37.70 -9.29
CA SER A 315 1.66 36.63 -9.08
C SER A 315 1.57 36.20 -7.61
N LEU A 316 2.72 36.12 -6.92
CA LEU A 316 2.76 35.83 -5.49
C LEU A 316 2.14 36.96 -4.66
N ARG A 317 2.49 38.23 -4.92
CA ARG A 317 1.94 39.39 -4.21
C ARG A 317 0.43 39.50 -4.38
N ALA A 318 -0.07 39.37 -5.61
CA ALA A 318 -1.49 39.41 -5.90
C ALA A 318 -2.25 38.30 -5.17
N SER A 319 -1.69 37.08 -5.16
CA SER A 319 -2.28 35.95 -4.45
C SER A 319 -2.28 36.14 -2.93
N THR A 320 -1.20 36.70 -2.36
CA THR A 320 -1.12 37.03 -0.92
C THR A 320 -2.14 38.09 -0.55
N ALA A 321 -2.23 39.19 -1.30
CA ALA A 321 -3.20 40.26 -1.05
C ALA A 321 -4.65 39.75 -1.09
N ALA A 322 -4.97 38.85 -2.02
CA ALA A 322 -6.30 38.23 -2.11
C ALA A 322 -6.64 37.38 -0.86
N LEU A 323 -5.67 36.61 -0.34
CA LEU A 323 -5.85 35.82 0.88
C LEU A 323 -5.95 36.70 2.14
N GLU A 324 -5.12 37.73 2.24
CA GLU A 324 -5.16 38.70 3.34
C GLU A 324 -6.49 39.48 3.36
N GLY A 325 -7.00 39.88 2.20
CA GLY A 325 -8.32 40.51 2.07
C GLY A 325 -9.45 39.58 2.54
N GLN A 326 -9.41 38.30 2.13
CA GLN A 326 -10.38 37.31 2.60
C GLN A 326 -10.28 37.07 4.11
N TRP A 327 -9.06 36.97 4.65
CA TRP A 327 -8.82 36.81 6.08
C TRP A 327 -9.39 38.00 6.87
N SER A 328 -9.11 39.22 6.40
CA SER A 328 -9.60 40.45 7.04
C SER A 328 -11.13 40.51 7.02
N HIS A 329 -11.76 40.12 5.90
CA HIS A 329 -13.22 40.00 5.81
C HIS A 329 -13.78 38.95 6.79
N LEU A 330 -13.12 37.81 6.96
CA LEU A 330 -13.53 36.79 7.93
C LEU A 330 -13.40 37.28 9.38
N GLN A 331 -12.34 38.02 9.70
CA GLN A 331 -12.14 38.61 11.02
C GLN A 331 -13.17 39.70 11.34
N ALA A 332 -13.65 40.43 10.34
CA ALA A 332 -14.68 41.45 10.49
C ALA A 332 -16.10 40.88 10.68
N ARG A 333 -16.30 39.55 10.54
CA ARG A 333 -17.60 38.93 10.77
C ARG A 333 -17.97 39.05 12.26
N PRO A 334 -19.27 39.26 12.57
CA PRO A 334 -19.71 39.24 13.95
C PRO A 334 -19.36 37.89 14.58
N PRO A 335 -19.02 37.87 15.89
CA PRO A 335 -18.76 36.63 16.59
C PRO A 335 -19.95 35.68 16.41
N LEU A 336 -19.66 34.38 16.23
CA LEU A 336 -20.71 33.37 16.18
C LEU A 336 -21.56 33.48 17.44
N ASN A 337 -22.88 33.48 17.28
CA ASN A 337 -23.76 33.43 18.42
C ASN A 337 -23.69 32.02 19.03
N LEU A 338 -22.86 31.86 20.05
CA LEU A 338 -22.68 30.62 20.79
C LEU A 338 -23.64 30.52 22.00
N SER A 339 -24.66 31.39 22.10
CA SER A 339 -25.59 31.38 23.23
C SER A 339 -26.34 30.05 23.37
N SER A 340 -26.59 29.34 22.27
CA SER A 340 -27.18 28.01 22.26
C SER A 340 -26.26 26.92 22.83
N LEU A 341 -24.94 27.14 22.81
CA LEU A 341 -23.98 26.25 23.47
C LEU A 341 -23.92 26.50 24.98
N ALA A 342 -24.33 27.67 25.45
CA ALA A 342 -24.33 28.01 26.88
C ALA A 342 -25.43 27.28 27.67
N SER A 343 -26.49 26.81 26.98
CA SER A 343 -27.56 26.00 27.56
C SER A 343 -27.33 24.49 27.45
N LEU A 344 -26.21 24.05 26.87
CA LEU A 344 -25.86 22.62 26.85
C LEU A 344 -25.41 22.22 28.25
N HIS A 345 -26.06 21.21 28.80
CA HIS A 345 -25.75 20.67 30.11
C HIS A 345 -25.18 19.28 29.91
N PHE A 346 -23.89 19.18 29.55
CA PHE A 346 -23.24 17.90 29.25
C PHE A 346 -23.47 16.82 30.33
N ASP A 347 -23.51 17.23 31.60
CA ASP A 347 -23.81 16.34 32.71
C ASP A 347 -25.22 15.76 32.65
N GLN A 348 -26.22 16.50 32.16
CA GLN A 348 -27.62 16.06 31.99
C GLN A 348 -27.88 15.44 30.61
N ASP A 349 -27.26 15.98 29.56
CA ASP A 349 -27.39 15.55 28.17
C ASP A 349 -26.75 14.16 27.93
N GLY A 350 -25.90 13.70 28.85
CA GLY A 350 -25.40 12.32 28.91
C GLY A 350 -26.40 11.31 29.49
N PHE A 351 -27.45 11.77 30.18
CA PHE A 351 -28.50 10.91 30.72
C PHE A 351 -29.71 10.89 29.78
N THR A 352 -29.79 9.85 28.95
CA THR A 352 -31.02 9.59 28.21
C THR A 352 -31.98 8.84 29.12
N ALA A 353 -33.08 9.47 29.53
CA ALA A 353 -34.18 8.74 30.14
C ALA A 353 -34.75 7.75 29.10
N ILE A 354 -34.90 6.48 29.46
CA ILE A 354 -35.49 5.45 28.61
C ILE A 354 -36.76 4.93 29.31
N PRO A 355 -37.88 5.70 29.31
CA PRO A 355 -39.04 5.40 30.14
C PRO A 355 -39.67 4.04 29.81
N ALA A 356 -39.52 3.59 28.56
CA ALA A 356 -39.96 2.26 28.13
C ALA A 356 -39.15 1.15 28.79
N LEU A 357 -37.83 1.31 28.92
CA LEU A 357 -36.95 0.37 29.61
C LEU A 357 -37.21 0.41 31.11
N ASP A 358 -37.36 1.59 31.70
CA ASP A 358 -37.69 1.73 33.12
C ASP A 358 -39.04 1.08 33.45
N LYS A 359 -40.04 1.26 32.59
CA LYS A 359 -41.36 0.61 32.71
C LYS A 359 -41.24 -0.91 32.55
N TYR A 360 -40.41 -1.37 31.63
CA TYR A 360 -40.14 -2.80 31.43
C TYR A 360 -39.44 -3.42 32.67
N LEU A 361 -38.39 -2.79 33.20
CA LEU A 361 -37.68 -3.25 34.40
C LEU A 361 -38.61 -3.25 35.62
N LYS A 362 -39.43 -2.20 35.81
CA LYS A 362 -40.47 -2.17 36.85
C LYS A 362 -41.51 -3.28 36.66
N SER A 363 -41.86 -3.61 35.42
CA SER A 363 -42.77 -4.72 35.11
C SER A 363 -42.17 -6.09 35.44
N ILE A 364 -40.85 -6.24 35.38
CA ILE A 364 -40.17 -7.47 35.79
C ILE A 364 -40.29 -7.63 37.32
N SER A 365 -40.00 -6.57 38.08
CA SER A 365 -40.13 -6.61 39.55
C SER A 365 -41.57 -6.74 40.04
N ALA A 366 -42.55 -6.31 39.24
CA ALA A 366 -43.98 -6.42 39.54
C ALA A 366 -44.61 -7.75 39.08
N ARG A 367 -43.84 -8.66 38.47
CA ARG A 367 -44.29 -10.04 38.25
C ARG A 367 -44.29 -10.72 39.62
N GLU A 368 -45.44 -10.75 40.27
CA GLU A 368 -45.72 -11.77 41.27
C GLU A 368 -45.45 -13.13 40.61
N SER A 369 -44.46 -13.86 41.13
CA SER A 369 -44.24 -15.25 40.75
C SER A 369 -45.45 -16.07 41.21
N GLY A 370 -46.49 -16.12 40.37
CA GLY A 370 -47.53 -17.14 40.42
C GLY A 370 -47.01 -18.51 39.97
N GLN A 371 -45.76 -18.83 40.30
CA GLN A 371 -45.19 -20.15 40.14
C GLN A 371 -45.24 -20.82 41.51
N HIS A 372 -46.01 -21.90 41.58
CA HIS A 372 -45.84 -22.92 42.61
C HIS A 372 -44.34 -23.18 42.77
N THR A 373 -43.77 -22.83 43.92
CA THR A 373 -42.48 -23.32 44.36
C THR A 373 -42.65 -24.82 44.55
N THR A 374 -42.42 -25.58 43.48
CA THR A 374 -41.80 -26.89 43.67
C THR A 374 -40.45 -26.59 44.29
N ASP A 375 -40.14 -27.20 45.43
CA ASP A 375 -38.82 -27.10 46.05
C ASP A 375 -37.80 -27.65 45.04
N PHE A 376 -37.34 -26.78 44.15
CA PHE A 376 -36.26 -27.05 43.24
C PHE A 376 -35.00 -27.03 44.10
N ASN A 377 -34.66 -28.20 44.61
CA ASN A 377 -33.41 -28.46 45.29
C ASN A 377 -32.49 -29.16 44.27
N PRO A 378 -31.82 -28.41 43.37
CA PRO A 378 -30.92 -29.03 42.40
C PRO A 378 -29.76 -29.65 43.18
N GLU A 379 -29.79 -30.98 43.30
CA GLU A 379 -28.61 -31.72 43.75
C GLU A 379 -27.56 -31.61 42.64
N SER A 380 -26.42 -30.98 42.96
CA SER A 380 -25.29 -30.90 42.04
C SER A 380 -24.79 -32.32 41.77
N GLY A 381 -24.77 -32.72 40.50
CA GLY A 381 -24.18 -34.00 40.06
C GLY A 381 -22.64 -33.98 40.03
N MET A 382 -22.02 -32.93 40.59
CA MET A 382 -20.56 -32.79 40.65
C MET A 382 -19.97 -33.68 41.74
N ALA A 383 -19.06 -34.57 41.36
CA ALA A 383 -18.34 -35.43 42.28
C ALA A 383 -17.31 -34.64 43.08
N ILE A 384 -17.29 -34.85 44.41
CA ILE A 384 -16.30 -34.27 45.32
C ILE A 384 -15.42 -35.41 45.83
N PHE A 385 -14.17 -35.46 45.38
CA PHE A 385 -13.21 -36.48 45.79
C PHE A 385 -12.45 -36.04 47.06
N GLN A 386 -12.34 -36.95 48.03
CA GLN A 386 -11.61 -36.69 49.27
C GLN A 386 -10.12 -36.96 49.08
N PRO A 387 -9.20 -36.08 49.55
CA PRO A 387 -7.76 -36.22 49.33
C PRO A 387 -7.12 -37.55 49.77
N SER A 388 -7.65 -38.19 50.80
CA SER A 388 -7.09 -39.41 51.41
C SER A 388 -7.69 -40.72 50.91
N VAL A 389 -8.70 -40.66 50.03
CA VAL A 389 -9.45 -41.84 49.57
C VAL A 389 -9.34 -41.94 48.06
N LEU A 390 -9.00 -43.13 47.56
CA LEU A 390 -8.92 -43.37 46.12
C LEU A 390 -10.30 -43.11 45.48
N PRO A 391 -10.37 -42.29 44.40
CA PRO A 391 -11.64 -41.94 43.79
C PRO A 391 -12.39 -43.15 43.25
N TYR A 392 -13.70 -43.17 43.47
CA TYR A 392 -14.60 -44.18 42.93
C TYR A 392 -15.39 -43.59 41.75
N LEU A 393 -15.19 -44.15 40.56
CA LEU A 393 -15.75 -43.61 39.29
C LEU A 393 -17.19 -44.05 38.90
N PRO A 394 -17.82 -45.08 39.50
CA PRO A 394 -19.21 -45.44 39.15
C PRO A 394 -20.22 -44.34 39.50
N GLY A 395 -21.02 -43.95 38.51
CA GLY A 395 -22.07 -42.94 38.65
C GLY A 395 -21.70 -41.55 38.11
N ILE A 396 -20.45 -41.34 37.67
CA ILE A 396 -20.00 -40.06 37.09
C ILE A 396 -20.71 -39.73 35.76
N ASP A 397 -21.19 -40.75 35.05
CA ASP A 397 -21.94 -40.65 33.79
C ASP A 397 -23.47 -40.61 33.99
N SER A 398 -23.96 -40.68 35.24
CA SER A 398 -25.39 -40.75 35.53
C SER A 398 -26.14 -39.46 35.15
N HIS A 399 -25.44 -38.32 35.11
CA HIS A 399 -25.94 -37.06 34.60
C HIS A 399 -25.01 -36.54 33.50
N ARG A 400 -25.47 -36.60 32.24
CA ARG A 400 -24.68 -36.21 31.04
C ARG A 400 -24.03 -34.83 31.14
N ASP A 401 -24.68 -33.90 31.84
CA ASP A 401 -24.21 -32.51 31.96
C ASP A 401 -23.00 -32.36 32.90
N TYR A 402 -22.75 -33.34 33.78
CA TYR A 402 -21.66 -33.31 34.77
C TYR A 402 -20.49 -34.25 34.44
N THR A 403 -20.59 -35.04 33.37
CA THR A 403 -19.55 -36.03 33.03
C THR A 403 -18.17 -35.39 32.80
N ILE A 404 -18.09 -34.32 32.00
CA ILE A 404 -16.83 -33.63 31.70
C ILE A 404 -16.25 -32.93 32.96
N PRO A 405 -17.02 -32.13 33.72
CA PRO A 405 -16.53 -31.56 34.99
C PRO A 405 -16.03 -32.59 35.99
N ASN A 406 -16.69 -33.76 36.09
CA ASN A 406 -16.31 -34.82 37.00
C ASN A 406 -15.03 -35.55 36.56
N LEU A 407 -14.83 -35.75 35.26
CA LEU A 407 -13.57 -36.27 34.73
C LEU A 407 -12.41 -35.31 35.02
N HIS A 408 -12.62 -34.01 34.81
CA HIS A 408 -11.63 -32.99 35.15
C HIS A 408 -11.31 -32.96 36.66
N ALA A 409 -12.33 -33.07 37.52
CA ALA A 409 -12.14 -33.15 38.97
C ALA A 409 -11.33 -34.40 39.38
N PHE A 410 -11.54 -35.52 38.68
CA PHE A 410 -10.79 -36.76 38.89
C PHE A 410 -9.32 -36.60 38.45
N GLU A 411 -9.08 -36.08 37.24
CA GLU A 411 -7.74 -35.81 36.71
C GLU A 411 -6.95 -34.87 37.64
N THR A 412 -7.61 -33.83 38.14
CA THR A 412 -7.04 -32.91 39.14
C THR A 412 -6.67 -33.65 40.42
N TRP A 413 -7.53 -34.56 40.91
CA TRP A 413 -7.22 -35.36 42.11
C TRP A 413 -6.02 -36.27 41.89
N ILE A 414 -5.92 -36.95 40.73
CA ILE A 414 -4.78 -37.81 40.39
C ILE A 414 -3.49 -37.00 40.42
N ALA A 415 -3.45 -35.88 39.69
CA ALA A 415 -2.27 -35.03 39.58
C ALA A 415 -1.76 -34.51 40.94
N THR A 416 -2.67 -34.35 41.92
CA THR A 416 -2.34 -33.75 43.22
C THR A 416 -2.09 -34.76 44.34
N HIS A 417 -2.79 -35.90 44.35
CA HIS A 417 -2.82 -36.80 45.52
C HIS A 417 -2.32 -38.23 45.26
N ILE A 418 -2.18 -38.68 44.01
CA ILE A 418 -1.92 -40.10 43.72
C ILE A 418 -0.59 -40.61 44.30
N ASN A 419 0.47 -39.81 44.22
CA ASN A 419 1.80 -40.18 44.73
C ASN A 419 1.81 -40.31 46.26
N GLN A 420 1.09 -39.41 46.97
CA GLN A 420 0.95 -39.51 48.42
C GLN A 420 0.10 -40.72 48.81
N TRP A 421 -0.96 -40.99 48.05
CA TRP A 421 -1.82 -42.13 48.28
C TRP A 421 -1.07 -43.46 48.09
N SER A 422 -0.27 -43.60 47.02
CA SER A 422 0.51 -44.81 46.76
C SER A 422 1.59 -45.05 47.81
N ASP A 423 2.27 -44.00 48.28
CA ASP A 423 3.25 -44.12 49.36
C ASP A 423 2.65 -44.62 50.68
N LEU A 424 1.43 -44.20 51.00
CA LEU A 424 0.69 -44.61 52.19
C LEU A 424 0.13 -46.04 52.08
N HIS A 425 -0.25 -46.47 50.87
CA HIS A 425 -0.94 -47.75 50.63
C HIS A 425 -0.06 -48.82 49.98
N LYS A 426 1.23 -48.58 49.77
CA LYS A 426 2.16 -49.55 49.15
C LYS A 426 2.26 -50.90 49.86
N SER A 427 1.91 -50.97 51.16
CA SER A 427 1.86 -52.24 51.92
C SER A 427 0.49 -52.92 51.90
N ASP A 428 -0.54 -52.31 51.29
CA ASP A 428 -1.88 -52.90 51.18
C ASP A 428 -1.90 -53.93 50.04
N ALA A 429 -2.29 -55.16 50.35
CA ALA A 429 -2.38 -56.27 49.40
C ALA A 429 -3.32 -55.98 48.22
N ASN A 430 -4.33 -55.13 48.40
CA ASN A 430 -5.35 -54.84 47.39
C ASN A 430 -5.07 -53.55 46.59
N ALA A 431 -4.00 -52.80 46.89
CA ALA A 431 -3.75 -51.51 46.25
C ALA A 431 -3.54 -51.64 44.74
N CYS A 432 -2.82 -52.68 44.29
CA CYS A 432 -2.59 -52.91 42.85
C CYS A 432 -3.89 -53.22 42.10
N GLU A 433 -4.77 -54.04 42.68
CA GLU A 433 -6.07 -54.39 42.08
C GLU A 433 -6.98 -53.15 41.99
N GLN A 434 -7.03 -52.33 43.05
CA GLN A 434 -7.81 -51.09 43.06
C GLN A 434 -7.33 -50.08 42.01
N LEU A 435 -6.02 -49.92 41.85
CA LEU A 435 -5.46 -49.03 40.83
C LEU A 435 -5.69 -49.55 39.41
N TYR A 436 -5.57 -50.86 39.20
CA TYR A 436 -5.84 -51.47 37.89
C TYR A 436 -7.30 -51.25 37.47
N ASP A 437 -8.24 -51.54 38.37
CA ASP A 437 -9.67 -51.30 38.17
C ASP A 437 -9.98 -49.83 37.87
N LEU A 438 -9.27 -48.92 38.54
CA LEU A 438 -9.45 -47.49 38.35
C LEU A 438 -8.96 -47.04 36.97
N ILE A 439 -7.81 -47.55 36.51
CA ILE A 439 -7.25 -47.27 35.19
C ILE A 439 -8.23 -47.71 34.10
N GLU A 440 -8.73 -48.94 34.15
CA GLU A 440 -9.67 -49.45 33.13
C GLU A 440 -10.94 -48.60 33.06
N ARG A 441 -11.52 -48.26 34.22
CA ARG A 441 -12.76 -47.48 34.29
C ARG A 441 -12.58 -46.05 33.82
N TYR A 442 -11.50 -45.38 34.23
CA TYR A 442 -11.22 -44.02 33.79
C TYR A 442 -10.98 -43.98 32.28
N HIS A 443 -10.14 -44.88 31.78
CA HIS A 443 -9.77 -44.91 30.36
C HIS A 443 -11.00 -45.13 29.45
N ASP A 444 -11.89 -46.07 29.78
CA ASP A 444 -13.13 -46.30 29.01
C ASP A 444 -14.06 -45.06 29.05
N LEU A 445 -14.22 -44.43 30.21
CA LEU A 445 -15.08 -43.26 30.36
C LEU A 445 -14.52 -42.02 29.63
N ALA A 446 -13.24 -41.73 29.81
CA ALA A 446 -12.55 -40.59 29.23
C ALA A 446 -12.47 -40.72 27.70
N LEU A 447 -12.15 -41.90 27.15
CA LEU A 447 -12.12 -42.10 25.70
C LEU A 447 -13.47 -41.82 25.03
N ARG A 448 -14.58 -42.21 25.66
CA ARG A 448 -15.93 -41.96 25.12
C ARG A 448 -16.26 -40.47 25.04
N GLN A 449 -15.77 -39.67 25.99
CA GLN A 449 -16.07 -38.23 26.08
C GLN A 449 -15.08 -37.36 25.32
N TYR A 450 -13.80 -37.75 25.27
CA TYR A 450 -12.72 -36.95 24.69
C TYR A 450 -12.45 -37.26 23.22
N LEU A 451 -13.18 -38.20 22.62
CA LEU A 451 -13.04 -38.53 21.20
C LEU A 451 -13.24 -37.25 20.34
N GLY A 452 -12.20 -36.86 19.60
CA GLY A 452 -12.19 -35.66 18.76
C GLY A 452 -11.58 -34.41 19.42
N ASN A 453 -11.17 -34.49 20.70
CA ASN A 453 -10.39 -33.46 21.37
C ASN A 453 -8.96 -33.97 21.68
N PRO A 454 -7.95 -33.58 20.89
CA PRO A 454 -6.58 -34.08 21.07
C PRO A 454 -5.91 -33.62 22.37
N GLU A 455 -6.32 -32.47 22.92
CA GLU A 455 -5.80 -31.93 24.19
C GLU A 455 -6.33 -32.75 25.37
N ALA A 456 -7.65 -32.97 25.44
CA ALA A 456 -8.25 -33.79 26.49
C ALA A 456 -7.80 -35.27 26.42
N LEU A 457 -7.55 -35.80 25.21
CA LEU A 457 -6.95 -37.13 25.06
C LEU A 457 -5.51 -37.18 25.57
N SER A 458 -4.73 -36.10 25.40
CA SER A 458 -3.37 -36.02 25.91
C SER A 458 -3.35 -36.06 27.45
N VAL A 459 -4.25 -35.31 28.10
CA VAL A 459 -4.43 -35.32 29.56
C VAL A 459 -4.90 -36.69 30.06
N CYS A 460 -5.79 -37.36 29.32
CA CYS A 460 -6.23 -38.72 29.64
C CYS A 460 -5.08 -39.73 29.67
N TYR A 461 -4.25 -39.76 28.62
CA TYR A 461 -3.12 -40.67 28.57
C TYR A 461 -2.07 -40.34 29.64
N LEU A 462 -1.85 -39.06 29.95
CA LEU A 462 -0.98 -38.66 31.06
C LEU A 462 -1.52 -39.15 32.41
N THR A 463 -2.82 -39.01 32.66
CA THR A 463 -3.48 -39.45 33.89
C THR A 463 -3.37 -40.97 34.07
N VAL A 464 -3.52 -41.74 32.98
CA VAL A 464 -3.29 -43.20 32.98
C VAL A 464 -1.84 -43.55 33.32
N LEU A 465 -0.85 -42.80 32.81
CA LEU A 465 0.55 -43.03 33.12
C LEU A 465 0.87 -42.75 34.60
N GLU A 466 0.31 -41.69 35.20
CA GLU A 466 0.48 -41.40 36.63
C GLU A 466 -0.14 -42.49 37.52
N LEU A 467 -1.33 -42.99 37.16
CA LEU A 467 -1.94 -44.14 37.84
C LEU A 467 -1.10 -45.41 37.70
N TRP A 468 -0.52 -45.64 36.53
CA TRP A 468 0.33 -46.80 36.27
C TRP A 468 1.64 -46.75 37.05
N LYS A 469 2.24 -45.56 37.17
CA LYS A 469 3.39 -45.30 38.05
C LYS A 469 3.06 -45.59 39.52
N ALA A 470 1.91 -45.15 40.00
CA ALA A 470 1.44 -45.47 41.35
C ALA A 470 1.25 -46.98 41.55
N LEU A 471 0.75 -47.68 40.52
CA LEU A 471 0.60 -49.14 40.53
C LEU A 471 1.96 -49.85 40.57
N ASP A 472 2.94 -49.37 39.81
CA ASP A 472 4.32 -49.89 39.80
C ASP A 472 5.00 -49.73 41.18
N VAL A 473 4.81 -48.59 41.84
CA VAL A 473 5.30 -48.35 43.21
C VAL A 473 4.71 -49.37 44.20
N CYS A 474 3.40 -49.62 44.15
CA CYS A 474 2.77 -50.62 45.01
C CYS A 474 3.23 -52.05 44.66
N ALA A 475 3.31 -52.38 43.37
CA ALA A 475 3.66 -53.73 42.89
C ALA A 475 5.10 -54.11 43.23
N THR A 476 6.05 -53.20 43.02
CA THR A 476 7.47 -53.41 43.35
C THR A 476 7.71 -53.47 44.86
N HIS A 477 6.87 -52.81 45.67
CA HIS A 477 6.94 -52.92 47.13
C HIS A 477 6.41 -54.28 47.64
N LEU A 478 5.26 -54.73 47.12
CA LEU A 478 4.65 -56.01 47.51
C LEU A 478 5.43 -57.22 46.97
N TYR A 479 6.01 -57.08 45.77
CA TYR A 479 6.75 -58.14 45.09
C TYR A 479 8.11 -57.62 44.61
N PRO A 480 9.14 -57.59 45.49
CA PRO A 480 10.44 -56.98 45.17
C PRO A 480 11.13 -57.54 43.92
N LEU A 481 10.86 -58.80 43.55
CA LEU A 481 11.39 -59.42 42.33
C LEU A 481 10.94 -58.71 41.04
N LEU A 482 9.83 -57.97 41.06
CA LEU A 482 9.37 -57.19 39.90
C LEU A 482 10.29 -56.00 39.60
N ALA A 483 11.00 -55.48 40.60
CA ALA A 483 11.95 -54.37 40.42
C ALA A 483 13.17 -54.76 39.55
N ASP A 484 13.47 -56.06 39.46
CA ASP A 484 14.53 -56.59 38.61
C ASP A 484 14.13 -56.64 37.12
N TYR A 485 12.84 -56.44 36.80
CA TYR A 485 12.32 -56.45 35.44
C TYR A 485 12.33 -55.04 34.85
N ARG A 486 13.11 -54.82 33.78
CA ARG A 486 13.12 -53.53 33.08
C ARG A 486 11.96 -53.44 32.09
N LEU A 487 11.03 -52.53 32.33
CA LEU A 487 9.98 -52.17 31.39
C LEU A 487 10.54 -51.16 30.38
N ASP A 488 10.91 -51.64 29.18
CA ASP A 488 11.36 -50.78 28.07
C ASP A 488 10.15 -50.07 27.41
N LEU A 489 9.55 -49.13 28.14
CA LEU A 489 8.49 -48.26 27.60
C LEU A 489 9.13 -47.08 26.86
N SER A 490 9.02 -47.10 25.52
CA SER A 490 9.47 -45.98 24.70
C SER A 490 8.52 -44.79 24.87
N MET A 491 8.99 -43.72 25.52
CA MET A 491 8.23 -42.47 25.72
C MET A 491 8.13 -41.61 24.44
N ALA A 492 8.52 -42.12 23.28
CA ALA A 492 8.46 -41.38 22.01
C ALA A 492 7.03 -40.93 21.66
N PHE A 493 5.99 -41.65 22.12
CA PHE A 493 4.60 -41.26 21.90
C PHE A 493 4.19 -39.99 22.66
N ALA A 494 4.82 -39.71 23.82
CA ALA A 494 4.50 -38.55 24.66
C ALA A 494 4.94 -37.21 24.03
N GLN A 495 5.83 -37.23 23.02
CA GLN A 495 6.22 -36.02 22.28
C GLN A 495 5.06 -35.36 21.53
N ASN A 496 3.97 -36.09 21.30
CA ASN A 496 2.79 -35.59 20.60
C ASN A 496 1.67 -35.12 21.55
N PHE A 497 1.89 -35.13 22.86
CA PHE A 497 0.90 -34.67 23.82
C PHE A 497 0.76 -33.14 23.79
N LEU A 498 -0.49 -32.68 23.74
CA LEU A 498 -0.86 -31.28 23.85
C LEU A 498 -1.33 -31.02 25.28
N LEU A 499 -0.40 -30.58 26.14
CA LEU A 499 -0.64 -30.38 27.57
C LEU A 499 -0.81 -28.89 27.88
N PRO A 500 -1.86 -28.48 28.61
CA PRO A 500 -2.17 -27.06 28.83
C PRO A 500 -1.33 -26.39 29.92
N SER A 501 -0.73 -27.13 30.84
CA SER A 501 0.03 -26.56 31.96
C SER A 501 1.49 -27.02 32.04
N GLU A 502 2.35 -26.15 32.59
CA GLU A 502 3.77 -26.46 32.83
C GLU A 502 3.95 -27.65 33.78
N ALA A 503 3.05 -27.81 34.75
CA ALA A 503 3.10 -28.92 35.71
C ALA A 503 2.85 -30.29 35.05
N GLU A 504 2.08 -30.33 33.97
CA GLU A 504 1.83 -31.57 33.21
C GLU A 504 2.98 -31.89 32.24
N MET A 505 3.78 -30.90 31.85
CA MET A 505 4.93 -31.07 30.94
C MET A 505 6.22 -31.51 31.64
N GLN A 506 6.27 -31.39 32.98
CA GLN A 506 7.39 -31.79 33.83
C GLN A 506 7.27 -33.26 34.23
#